data_AF-A0A918Q4Z4-F1
#
_entry.id   AF-A0A918Q4Z4-F1
#
_cell.length_a   1.000
_cell.length_b   1.000
_cell.length_c   1.000
_cell.angle_alpha   90.00
_cell.angle_beta   90.00
_cell.angle_gamma   90.00
#
_symmetry.space_group_name_H-M   'P 1'
#
loop_
_entity.id
_entity.type
_entity.pdbx_description
1 polymer ?
#
loop_
_entity_poly.entity_id
_entity_poly.type
_entity_poly.pdbx_seq_one_letter_code
_entity_poly.pdbx_strand_id
1 'polypeptide(L)'
;MSLMRPTADAGGGDGSASREDGAAGPAATAPARAARRGFTRAVAVLVLVTVAGLMSMLGPRAALDGTGEAAAPGAGGTALLRTVLFAALCVPAGELFAARLVRRLPGAPLSTPRSWAPWAAAAGCVAALGLASVVATGNLVPADIADIDVGGLYETRDGRLALLEVDAFVAAGLCALSRRPATQVWPLAAIAVAEALRAHPPTEHSPLVGSGLTFLHVMCASLWAGGLLYVLRTLHHWRGTRGEHPLEASAALLGLYARVAAVPLAALTATGLCSTLRRMPPETVLEQLTTTAYGRALLAKVLLVVVVAALALVARVRLSRASDPLTACSPARAEVVVLGLVVAVSAVLTTLPVPIRW
;
A
#
# COMPACT_ATOMS: atom_id res chain seq x y z
N MET A 1 -73.90 51.06 -20.50
CA MET A 1 -74.34 51.95 -19.41
C MET A 1 -75.52 51.29 -18.70
N SER A 2 -75.31 50.78 -17.49
CA SER A 2 -76.31 50.38 -16.48
C SER A 2 -75.50 49.87 -15.27
N LEU A 3 -75.28 50.68 -14.25
CA LEU A 3 -76.12 51.00 -13.08
C LEU A 3 -75.94 50.02 -11.90
N MET A 4 -75.68 50.65 -10.75
CA MET A 4 -75.98 50.24 -9.38
C MET A 4 -75.02 49.32 -8.61
N ARG A 5 -74.96 49.66 -7.32
CA ARG A 5 -73.96 49.39 -6.27
C ARG A 5 -74.70 48.65 -5.11
N PRO A 6 -74.12 48.53 -3.90
CA PRO A 6 -73.51 47.33 -3.29
C PRO A 6 -74.38 46.67 -2.18
N THR A 7 -73.96 45.52 -1.65
CA THR A 7 -74.16 45.18 -0.23
C THR A 7 -73.01 44.31 0.30
N ALA A 8 -72.54 44.70 1.49
CA ALA A 8 -71.63 43.96 2.34
C ALA A 8 -72.30 42.71 2.94
N ASP A 9 -71.50 41.71 3.26
CA ASP A 9 -71.75 40.97 4.49
C ASP A 9 -70.44 40.58 5.18
N ALA A 10 -70.51 40.63 6.50
CA ALA A 10 -69.41 40.55 7.44
C ALA A 10 -69.25 39.12 7.99
N GLY A 11 -68.02 38.76 8.29
CA GLY A 11 -67.62 37.57 9.06
C GLY A 11 -66.11 37.41 8.92
N GLY A 12 -65.28 37.86 9.84
CA GLY A 12 -65.37 37.63 11.28
C GLY A 12 -64.58 36.36 11.60
N GLY A 13 -63.26 36.50 11.64
CA GLY A 13 -62.32 35.39 11.86
C GLY A 13 -60.91 35.91 12.09
N ASP A 14 -60.74 36.66 13.18
CA ASP A 14 -59.44 37.00 13.77
C ASP A 14 -58.71 35.73 14.22
N GLY A 15 -57.43 35.65 13.88
CA GLY A 15 -56.56 34.53 14.21
C GLY A 15 -55.09 34.82 13.94
N SER A 16 -54.62 35.96 14.48
CA SER A 16 -53.22 36.24 14.87
C SER A 16 -52.11 35.89 13.86
N ALA A 17 -51.82 36.83 12.97
CA ALA A 17 -50.47 37.03 12.44
C ALA A 17 -49.65 37.85 13.45
N SER A 18 -48.95 37.17 14.35
CA SER A 18 -47.81 37.74 15.08
C SER A 18 -46.52 37.13 14.51
N ARG A 19 -45.87 37.92 13.65
CA ARG A 19 -44.44 37.80 13.37
C ARG A 19 -43.69 37.98 14.70
N GLU A 20 -43.00 36.94 15.14
CA GLU A 20 -41.77 37.09 15.92
C GLU A 20 -40.67 36.29 15.24
N ASP A 21 -39.60 37.02 14.94
CA ASP A 21 -38.31 36.54 14.47
C ASP A 21 -37.69 35.56 15.47
N GLY A 22 -37.53 34.31 15.03
CA GLY A 22 -36.71 33.29 15.69
C GLY A 22 -35.61 32.85 14.73
N ALA A 23 -34.54 33.65 14.69
CA ALA A 23 -33.39 33.48 13.83
C ALA A 23 -32.64 32.15 14.02
N ALA A 24 -32.09 31.67 12.90
CA ALA A 24 -30.82 30.96 12.75
C ALA A 24 -30.63 29.56 13.38
N GLY A 25 -30.56 28.54 12.52
CA GLY A 25 -29.70 27.39 12.77
C GLY A 25 -29.90 26.19 11.86
N PRO A 26 -29.32 26.16 10.63
CA PRO A 26 -28.59 24.95 10.26
C PRO A 26 -27.29 25.23 9.48
N ALA A 27 -26.51 26.25 9.84
CA ALA A 27 -25.20 26.48 9.21
C ALA A 27 -24.02 25.81 9.95
N ALA A 28 -24.16 25.47 11.23
CA ALA A 28 -23.06 24.96 12.06
C ALA A 28 -22.72 23.46 11.87
N THR A 29 -23.49 22.70 11.07
CA THR A 29 -23.38 21.22 11.06
C THR A 29 -22.47 20.64 9.97
N ALA A 30 -22.33 21.32 8.83
CA ALA A 30 -21.47 20.86 7.73
C ALA A 30 -19.96 20.93 8.05
N PRO A 31 -19.41 22.06 8.57
CA PRO A 31 -17.99 22.15 8.91
C PRO A 31 -17.59 21.22 10.06
N ALA A 32 -18.45 21.09 11.08
CA ALA A 32 -18.21 20.18 12.21
C ALA A 32 -18.18 18.70 11.79
N ARG A 33 -19.04 18.27 10.85
CA ARG A 33 -19.02 16.90 10.30
C ARG A 33 -17.82 16.63 9.41
N ALA A 34 -17.39 17.61 8.61
CA ALA A 34 -16.19 17.50 7.78
C ALA A 34 -14.92 17.38 8.64
N ALA A 35 -14.80 18.21 9.68
CA ALA A 35 -13.70 18.16 10.64
C ALA A 35 -13.63 16.81 11.38
N ARG A 36 -14.76 16.30 11.89
CA ARG A 36 -14.83 14.97 12.53
C ARG A 36 -14.42 13.83 11.60
N ARG A 37 -14.83 13.87 10.32
CA ARG A 37 -14.43 12.86 9.32
C ARG A 37 -12.94 12.96 8.95
N GLY A 38 -12.36 14.16 8.96
CA GLY A 38 -10.92 14.35 8.79
C GLY A 38 -10.14 13.76 9.96
N PHE A 39 -10.57 14.07 11.19
CA PHE A 39 -9.96 13.56 12.42
C PHE A 39 -10.00 12.04 12.51
N THR A 40 -11.15 11.39 12.28
CA THR A 40 -11.26 9.93 12.35
C THR A 40 -10.38 9.22 11.32
N ARG A 41 -10.22 9.79 10.11
CA ARG A 41 -9.30 9.27 9.11
C ARG A 41 -7.84 9.42 9.53
N ALA A 42 -7.47 10.57 10.09
CA ALA A 42 -6.12 10.80 10.59
C ALA A 42 -5.76 9.81 11.71
N VAL A 43 -6.69 9.60 12.66
CA VAL A 43 -6.53 8.60 13.74
C VAL A 43 -6.41 7.19 13.16
N ALA A 44 -7.28 6.81 12.21
CA ALA A 44 -7.21 5.49 11.59
C ALA A 44 -5.88 5.26 10.85
N VAL A 45 -5.39 6.25 10.10
CA VAL A 45 -4.08 6.17 9.43
C VAL A 45 -2.95 6.06 10.46
N LEU A 46 -2.99 6.86 11.52
CA LEU A 46 -2.00 6.79 12.60
C LEU A 46 -1.98 5.40 13.23
N VAL A 47 -3.14 4.86 13.60
CA VAL A 47 -3.27 3.49 14.16
C VAL A 47 -2.69 2.46 13.20
N LEU A 48 -3.00 2.54 11.91
CA LEU A 48 -2.47 1.60 10.91
C LEU A 48 -0.95 1.69 10.76
N VAL A 49 -0.39 2.90 10.74
CA VAL A 49 1.06 3.12 10.68
C VAL A 49 1.73 2.60 11.96
N THR A 50 1.15 2.87 13.12
CA THR A 50 1.65 2.37 14.42
C THR A 50 1.59 0.85 14.48
N VAL A 51 0.50 0.21 14.04
CA VAL A 51 0.37 -1.25 13.99
C VAL A 51 1.40 -1.85 13.04
N ALA A 52 1.55 -1.30 11.83
CA ALA A 52 2.56 -1.79 10.89
C ALA A 52 3.98 -1.64 11.45
N GLY A 53 4.28 -0.50 12.07
CA GLY A 53 5.58 -0.24 12.70
C GLY A 53 5.88 -1.16 13.88
N LEU A 54 4.91 -1.36 14.78
CA LEU A 54 5.01 -2.30 15.89
C LEU A 54 5.17 -3.73 15.39
N MET A 55 4.41 -4.14 14.38
CA MET A 55 4.53 -5.46 13.78
C MET A 55 5.90 -5.67 13.14
N SER A 56 6.48 -4.67 12.49
CA SER A 56 7.85 -4.77 11.96
C SER A 56 8.90 -4.82 13.06
N MET A 57 8.74 -4.03 14.12
CA MET A 57 9.70 -3.98 15.23
C MET A 57 9.68 -5.24 16.11
N LEU A 58 8.49 -5.71 16.45
CA LEU A 58 8.29 -6.83 17.38
C LEU A 58 8.14 -8.17 16.65
N GLY A 59 7.79 -8.15 15.35
CA GLY A 59 7.55 -9.35 14.54
C GLY A 59 8.71 -10.33 14.54
N PRO A 60 9.98 -9.92 14.33
CA PRO A 60 11.10 -10.84 14.37
C PRO A 60 11.24 -11.54 15.72
N ARG A 61 11.07 -10.80 16.83
CA ARG A 61 11.14 -11.37 18.18
C ARG A 61 10.02 -12.38 18.42
N ALA A 62 8.77 -11.98 18.16
CA ALA A 62 7.62 -12.85 18.30
C ALA A 62 7.72 -14.12 17.42
N ALA A 63 8.31 -13.99 16.23
CA ALA A 63 8.53 -15.12 15.34
C ALA A 63 9.67 -16.05 15.82
N LEU A 64 10.63 -15.59 16.61
CA LEU A 64 11.73 -16.39 17.15
C LEU A 64 11.42 -17.03 18.51
N ASP A 65 10.43 -16.50 19.24
CA ASP A 65 10.10 -16.95 20.59
C ASP A 65 9.80 -18.46 20.62
N GLY A 66 10.60 -19.21 21.38
CA GLY A 66 10.45 -20.66 21.55
C GLY A 66 10.95 -21.53 20.38
N THR A 67 11.61 -20.98 19.35
CA THR A 67 12.22 -21.80 18.27
C THR A 67 13.66 -22.21 18.56
N GLY A 68 14.35 -21.50 19.46
CA GLY A 68 15.78 -21.71 19.73
C GLY A 68 16.70 -21.12 18.66
N GLU A 69 16.17 -20.44 17.64
CA GLU A 69 16.95 -19.78 16.59
C GLU A 69 17.50 -18.43 17.08
N ALA A 70 18.73 -18.11 16.67
CA ALA A 70 19.36 -16.85 17.03
C ALA A 70 18.79 -15.67 16.23
N ALA A 71 18.45 -14.59 16.93
CA ALA A 71 18.06 -13.34 16.28
C ALA A 71 19.29 -12.66 15.64
N ALA A 72 19.14 -12.19 14.40
CA ALA A 72 20.09 -11.24 13.85
C ALA A 72 20.06 -9.95 14.69
N PRO A 73 21.22 -9.35 15.03
CA PRO A 73 21.26 -8.05 15.68
C PRO A 73 20.45 -7.02 14.88
N GLY A 74 19.66 -6.18 15.57
CA GLY A 74 18.89 -5.14 14.91
C GLY A 74 17.72 -5.59 14.03
N ALA A 75 17.33 -6.88 14.04
CA ALA A 75 16.30 -7.42 13.15
C ALA A 75 15.00 -6.60 13.09
N GLY A 76 14.51 -6.09 14.23
CA GLY A 76 13.32 -5.23 14.28
C GLY A 76 13.52 -3.88 13.56
N GLY A 77 14.69 -3.26 13.73
CA GLY A 77 15.12 -2.05 13.01
C GLY A 77 15.13 -2.25 11.51
N THR A 78 15.83 -3.29 11.08
CA THR A 78 15.92 -3.68 9.68
C THR A 78 14.55 -3.99 9.08
N ALA A 79 13.69 -4.72 9.81
CA ALA A 79 12.35 -5.03 9.35
C ALA A 79 11.49 -3.78 9.18
N LEU A 80 11.58 -2.80 10.10
CA LEU A 80 10.86 -1.53 9.97
C LEU A 80 11.32 -0.74 8.74
N LEU A 81 12.64 -0.60 8.55
CA LEU A 81 13.19 0.11 7.40
C LEU A 81 12.78 -0.56 6.09
N ARG A 82 12.81 -1.90 6.02
CA ARG A 82 12.35 -2.65 4.86
C ARG A 82 10.86 -2.51 4.60
N THR A 83 10.02 -2.45 5.64
CA THR A 83 8.59 -2.15 5.49
C THR A 83 8.39 -0.79 4.83
N VAL A 84 9.13 0.23 5.27
CA VAL A 84 9.07 1.57 4.67
C VAL A 84 9.56 1.54 3.22
N LEU A 85 10.67 0.86 2.94
CA LEU A 85 11.23 0.71 1.59
C LEU A 85 10.24 0.06 0.62
N PHE A 86 9.64 -1.08 0.99
CA PHE A 86 8.68 -1.77 0.13
C PHE A 86 7.38 -0.99 -0.02
N ALA A 87 6.88 -0.33 1.03
CA ALA A 87 5.72 0.55 0.93
C ALA A 87 6.00 1.76 0.02
N ALA A 88 7.19 2.35 0.12
CA ALA A 88 7.65 3.44 -0.73
C ALA A 88 7.78 3.03 -2.20
N LEU A 89 8.13 1.78 -2.50
CA LEU A 89 8.13 1.23 -3.86
C LEU A 89 6.71 1.03 -4.40
N CYS A 90 5.78 0.54 -3.57
CA CYS A 90 4.40 0.27 -3.96
C CYS A 90 3.69 1.52 -4.50
N VAL A 91 3.84 2.67 -3.84
CA VAL A 91 3.12 3.91 -4.19
C VAL A 91 3.37 4.34 -5.64
N PRO A 92 4.59 4.73 -6.07
CA PRO A 92 4.86 5.21 -7.43
C PRO A 92 4.65 4.12 -8.49
N ALA A 93 4.98 2.85 -8.21
CA ALA A 93 4.71 1.74 -9.13
C ALA A 93 3.20 1.61 -9.42
N GLY A 94 2.39 1.72 -8.36
CA GLY A 94 0.94 1.77 -8.42
C GLY A 94 0.38 2.97 -9.17
N GLU A 95 0.91 4.16 -8.92
CA GLU A 95 0.47 5.38 -9.62
C GLU A 95 0.73 5.26 -11.13
N LEU A 96 1.93 4.82 -11.55
CA LEU A 96 2.25 4.63 -12.98
C LEU A 96 1.36 3.59 -13.64
N PHE A 97 1.12 2.47 -12.95
CA PHE A 97 0.30 1.38 -13.45
C PHE A 97 -1.17 1.78 -13.59
N ALA A 98 -1.78 2.29 -12.51
CA ALA A 98 -3.19 2.63 -12.50
C ALA A 98 -3.48 3.90 -13.32
N ALA A 99 -2.56 4.87 -13.41
CA ALA A 99 -2.72 6.01 -14.32
C ALA A 99 -2.73 5.60 -15.81
N ARG A 100 -2.03 4.51 -16.18
CA ARG A 100 -2.17 3.91 -17.53
C ARG A 100 -3.55 3.30 -17.73
N LEU A 101 -4.14 2.68 -16.71
CA LEU A 101 -5.51 2.14 -16.79
C LEU A 101 -6.54 3.25 -16.93
N VAL A 102 -6.43 4.33 -16.15
CA VAL A 102 -7.33 5.50 -16.23
C VAL A 102 -7.30 6.11 -17.63
N ARG A 103 -6.12 6.27 -18.25
CA ARG A 103 -6.00 6.79 -19.62
C ARG A 103 -6.62 5.92 -20.71
N ARG A 104 -6.86 4.63 -20.43
CA ARG A 104 -7.51 3.71 -21.37
C ARG A 104 -9.04 3.75 -21.31
N LEU A 105 -9.62 4.46 -20.34
CA LEU A 105 -11.07 4.55 -20.17
C LEU A 105 -11.62 5.72 -20.98
N PRO A 106 -12.51 5.47 -21.96
CA PRO A 106 -13.22 6.53 -22.67
C PRO A 106 -14.10 7.33 -21.71
N GLY A 107 -14.11 8.65 -21.83
CA GLY A 107 -14.97 9.52 -21.03
C GLY A 107 -14.56 9.67 -19.55
N ALA A 108 -13.42 9.10 -19.14
CA ALA A 108 -12.93 9.30 -17.78
C ALA A 108 -12.55 10.77 -17.53
N PRO A 109 -12.89 11.34 -16.35
CA PRO A 109 -12.47 12.69 -16.00
C PRO A 109 -10.96 12.85 -16.13
N LEU A 110 -10.51 13.92 -16.79
CA LEU A 110 -9.09 14.22 -16.98
C LEU A 110 -8.37 14.61 -15.68
N SER A 111 -9.12 14.91 -14.62
CA SER A 111 -8.57 15.28 -13.33
C SER A 111 -8.06 14.03 -12.58
N THR A 112 -6.79 14.08 -12.21
CA THR A 112 -6.11 13.02 -11.46
C THR A 112 -5.81 13.47 -10.03
N PRO A 113 -5.77 12.54 -9.06
CA PRO A 113 -5.34 12.88 -7.70
C PRO A 113 -3.88 13.37 -7.70
N ARG A 114 -3.55 14.28 -6.77
CA ARG A 114 -2.18 14.75 -6.56
C ARG A 114 -1.23 13.58 -6.32
N SER A 115 -0.12 13.50 -7.05
CA SER A 115 0.85 12.40 -6.89
C SER A 115 1.43 12.35 -5.47
N TRP A 116 1.56 11.14 -4.94
CA TRP A 116 2.29 10.85 -3.69
C TRP A 116 3.71 10.32 -3.96
N ALA A 117 4.08 10.12 -5.22
CA ALA A 117 5.36 9.54 -5.61
C ALA A 117 6.60 10.29 -5.06
N PRO A 118 6.67 11.64 -5.04
CA PRO A 118 7.83 12.33 -4.47
C PRO A 118 8.00 12.07 -2.96
N TRP A 119 6.90 12.06 -2.21
CA TRP A 119 6.90 11.80 -0.77
C TRP A 119 7.26 10.35 -0.46
N ALA A 120 6.73 9.41 -1.25
CA ALA A 120 7.09 8.00 -1.15
C ALA A 120 8.58 7.79 -1.46
N ALA A 121 9.10 8.43 -2.51
CA ALA A 121 10.51 8.38 -2.86
C ALA A 121 11.41 8.96 -1.75
N ALA A 122 11.02 10.05 -1.12
CA ALA A 122 11.74 10.60 0.03
C ALA A 122 11.77 9.63 1.23
N ALA A 123 10.61 9.05 1.58
CA ALA A 123 10.54 8.05 2.65
C ALA A 123 11.37 6.79 2.34
N GLY A 124 11.32 6.32 1.09
CA GLY A 124 12.14 5.21 0.61
C GLY A 124 13.63 5.50 0.64
N CYS A 125 14.04 6.72 0.25
CA CYS A 125 15.43 7.17 0.35
C CYS A 125 15.93 7.18 1.80
N VAL A 126 15.14 7.72 2.74
CA VAL A 126 15.49 7.70 4.17
C VAL A 126 15.61 6.26 4.68
N ALA A 127 14.70 5.37 4.29
CA ALA A 127 14.77 3.97 4.67
C ALA A 127 16.01 3.26 4.07
N ALA A 128 16.32 3.52 2.81
CA ALA A 128 17.49 2.97 2.12
C ALA A 128 18.80 3.49 2.73
N LEU A 129 18.88 4.76 3.13
CA LEU A 129 20.01 5.31 3.89
C LEU A 129 20.15 4.63 5.25
N GLY A 130 19.04 4.39 5.96
CA GLY A 130 19.04 3.62 7.20
C GLY A 130 19.58 2.20 7.00
N LEU A 131 19.13 1.51 5.96
CA LEU A 131 19.61 0.16 5.62
C LEU A 131 21.09 0.17 5.21
N ALA A 132 21.53 1.16 4.44
CA ALA A 132 22.93 1.33 4.08
C ALA A 132 23.79 1.55 5.33
N SER A 133 23.32 2.35 6.30
CA SER A 133 24.05 2.54 7.56
C SER A 133 24.19 1.25 8.36
N VAL A 134 23.16 0.40 8.38
CA VAL A 134 23.22 -0.94 9.01
C VAL A 134 24.22 -1.85 8.31
N VAL A 135 24.31 -1.79 6.97
CA VAL A 135 25.31 -2.57 6.21
C VAL A 135 26.72 -2.06 6.50
N ALA A 136 26.91 -0.74 6.59
CA ALA A 136 28.22 -0.11 6.85
C ALA A 136 28.80 -0.46 8.23
N THR A 137 27.96 -0.81 9.20
CA THR A 137 28.34 -1.25 10.56
C THR A 137 28.39 -2.78 10.70
N GLY A 138 28.50 -3.52 9.59
CA GLY A 138 28.58 -4.98 9.61
C GLY A 138 27.26 -5.68 9.98
N ASN A 139 26.12 -5.10 9.60
CA ASN A 139 24.76 -5.53 9.95
C ASN A 139 24.35 -5.32 11.41
N LEU A 140 24.99 -4.35 12.09
CA LEU A 140 24.59 -3.88 13.42
C LEU A 140 23.83 -2.55 13.31
N VAL A 141 23.02 -2.19 14.30
CA VAL A 141 22.45 -0.83 14.34
C VAL A 141 23.56 0.11 14.82
N PRO A 142 23.93 1.17 14.06
CA PRO A 142 24.97 2.11 14.48
C PRO A 142 24.60 2.77 15.82
N ALA A 143 25.54 2.80 16.77
CA ALA A 143 25.38 3.54 18.02
C ALA A 143 25.89 4.99 17.86
N ASP A 144 27.00 5.16 17.13
CA ASP A 144 27.62 6.45 16.84
C ASP A 144 27.92 6.62 15.34
N ILE A 145 28.03 7.87 14.88
CA ILE A 145 28.35 8.21 13.48
C ILE A 145 29.76 7.71 13.10
N ALA A 146 30.67 7.65 14.08
CA ALA A 146 32.03 7.17 13.90
C ALA A 146 32.13 5.67 13.57
N ASP A 147 31.07 4.89 13.83
CA ASP A 147 31.02 3.46 13.54
C ASP A 147 30.72 3.17 12.06
N ILE A 148 30.32 4.19 11.28
CA ILE A 148 29.89 4.04 9.89
C ILE A 148 31.11 4.00 8.97
N ASP A 149 31.51 2.80 8.55
CA ASP A 149 32.52 2.63 7.49
C ASP A 149 31.91 2.85 6.11
N VAL A 150 31.90 4.11 5.68
CA VAL A 150 31.44 4.51 4.34
C VAL A 150 32.32 3.90 3.24
N GLY A 151 33.60 3.64 3.52
CA GLY A 151 34.52 2.99 2.57
C GLY A 151 34.08 1.55 2.28
N GLY A 152 33.77 0.79 3.34
CA GLY A 152 33.29 -0.60 3.25
C GLY A 152 31.99 -0.78 2.44
N LEU A 153 31.16 0.26 2.32
CA LEU A 153 29.97 0.21 1.45
C LEU A 153 30.32 0.04 -0.03
N TYR A 154 31.42 0.66 -0.49
CA TYR A 154 31.84 0.57 -1.89
C TYR A 154 32.63 -0.71 -2.17
N GLU A 155 33.16 -1.35 -1.14
CA GLU A 155 33.95 -2.58 -1.27
C GLU A 155 33.07 -3.82 -1.32
N THR A 156 31.95 -3.80 -0.59
CA THR A 156 31.04 -4.95 -0.47
C THR A 156 29.93 -4.93 -1.52
N ARG A 157 29.49 -6.11 -1.95
CA ARG A 157 28.34 -6.26 -2.86
C ARG A 157 27.07 -5.68 -2.24
N ASP A 158 26.81 -6.00 -0.98
CA ASP A 158 25.58 -5.58 -0.30
C ASP A 158 25.55 -4.06 -0.06
N GLY A 159 26.71 -3.46 0.23
CA GLY A 159 26.86 -2.01 0.31
C GLY A 159 26.60 -1.32 -1.03
N ARG A 160 27.16 -1.83 -2.14
CA ARG A 160 26.88 -1.31 -3.50
C ARG A 160 25.40 -1.39 -3.86
N LEU A 161 24.72 -2.50 -3.52
CA LEU A 161 23.28 -2.63 -3.74
C LEU A 161 22.47 -1.66 -2.88
N ALA A 162 22.90 -1.39 -1.63
CA ALA A 162 22.26 -0.40 -0.76
C ALA A 162 22.41 1.03 -1.31
N LEU A 163 23.59 1.39 -1.80
CA LEU A 163 23.82 2.67 -2.46
C LEU A 163 22.98 2.81 -3.73
N LEU A 164 22.89 1.75 -4.55
CA LEU A 164 22.04 1.73 -5.74
C LEU A 164 20.57 2.02 -5.42
N GLU A 165 20.04 1.51 -4.30
CA GLU A 165 18.67 1.80 -3.87
C GLU A 165 18.48 3.24 -3.44
N VAL A 166 19.44 3.81 -2.70
CA VAL A 166 19.44 5.23 -2.33
C VAL A 166 19.38 6.09 -3.58
N ASP A 167 20.30 5.88 -4.51
CA ASP A 167 20.37 6.63 -5.78
C ASP A 167 19.10 6.45 -6.62
N ALA A 168 18.56 5.24 -6.66
CA ALA A 168 17.34 4.94 -7.40
C ALA A 168 16.11 5.61 -6.77
N PHE A 169 15.99 5.69 -5.44
CA PHE A 169 14.89 6.45 -4.81
C PHE A 169 15.01 7.95 -5.07
N VAL A 170 16.22 8.51 -5.01
CA VAL A 170 16.47 9.92 -5.38
C VAL A 170 16.05 10.15 -6.84
N ALA A 171 16.52 9.32 -7.77
CA ALA A 171 16.17 9.39 -9.18
C ALA A 171 14.65 9.22 -9.42
N ALA A 172 13.98 8.33 -8.68
CA ALA A 172 12.54 8.15 -8.74
C ALA A 172 11.79 9.42 -8.29
N GLY A 173 12.26 10.10 -7.23
CA GLY A 173 11.71 11.36 -6.76
C GLY A 173 11.90 12.50 -7.77
N LEU A 174 13.10 12.63 -8.34
CA LEU A 174 13.39 13.61 -9.40
C LEU A 174 12.54 13.37 -10.65
N CYS A 175 12.40 12.10 -11.07
CA CYS A 175 11.55 11.73 -12.19
C CYS A 175 10.07 12.07 -11.89
N ALA A 176 9.59 11.85 -10.66
CA ALA A 176 8.22 12.19 -10.24
C ALA A 176 7.92 13.69 -10.37
N LEU A 177 8.91 14.54 -10.07
CA LEU A 177 8.82 16.00 -10.13
C LEU A 177 9.09 16.56 -11.54
N SER A 178 9.53 15.72 -12.46
CA SER A 178 9.87 16.12 -13.84
C SER A 178 8.64 16.23 -14.74
N ARG A 179 8.85 16.75 -15.97
CA ARG A 179 7.82 16.76 -17.02
C ARG A 179 7.49 15.37 -17.59
N ARG A 180 8.27 14.33 -17.27
CA ARG A 180 8.14 12.97 -17.81
C ARG A 180 8.09 11.92 -16.69
N PRO A 181 7.06 11.92 -15.82
CA PRO A 181 7.00 11.00 -14.67
C PRO A 181 7.05 9.52 -15.06
N ALA A 182 6.70 9.17 -16.31
CA ALA A 182 6.83 7.80 -16.81
C ALA A 182 8.26 7.24 -16.78
N THR A 183 9.31 8.08 -16.75
CA THR A 183 10.70 7.62 -16.65
C THR A 183 11.03 6.99 -15.31
N GLN A 184 10.17 7.16 -14.29
CA GLN A 184 10.28 6.47 -12.99
C GLN A 184 10.32 4.94 -13.11
N VAL A 185 9.86 4.36 -14.23
CA VAL A 185 9.93 2.90 -14.45
C VAL A 185 11.34 2.34 -14.27
N TRP A 186 12.37 3.09 -14.68
CA TRP A 186 13.77 2.67 -14.61
C TRP A 186 14.31 2.62 -13.17
N PRO A 187 14.25 3.71 -12.37
CA PRO A 187 14.69 3.64 -10.98
C PRO A 187 13.86 2.68 -10.14
N LEU A 188 12.54 2.55 -10.38
CA LEU A 188 11.73 1.57 -9.64
C LEU A 188 12.13 0.12 -9.96
N ALA A 189 12.45 -0.17 -11.22
CA ALA A 189 13.00 -1.47 -11.60
C ALA A 189 14.37 -1.71 -10.97
N ALA A 190 15.24 -0.68 -10.91
CA ALA A 190 16.55 -0.77 -10.27
C ALA A 190 16.43 -1.12 -8.77
N ILE A 191 15.50 -0.50 -8.03
CA ILE A 191 15.21 -0.84 -6.63
C ILE A 191 14.80 -2.31 -6.49
N ALA A 192 13.87 -2.77 -7.33
CA ALA A 192 13.39 -4.15 -7.28
C ALA A 192 14.50 -5.17 -7.64
N VAL A 193 15.38 -4.84 -8.58
CA VAL A 193 16.55 -5.67 -8.93
C VAL A 193 17.55 -5.69 -7.78
N ALA A 194 17.84 -4.55 -7.17
CA ALA A 194 18.77 -4.47 -6.04
C ALA A 194 18.30 -5.32 -4.86
N GLU A 195 17.04 -5.22 -4.47
CA GLU A 195 16.44 -6.05 -3.41
C GLU A 195 16.44 -7.54 -3.78
N ALA A 196 16.13 -7.87 -5.04
CA ALA A 196 16.13 -9.25 -5.51
C ALA A 196 17.51 -9.89 -5.44
N LEU A 197 18.55 -9.15 -5.85
CA LEU A 197 19.94 -9.59 -5.78
C LEU A 197 20.43 -9.66 -4.33
N ARG A 198 20.00 -8.75 -3.46
CA ARG A 198 20.37 -8.78 -2.04
C ARG A 198 19.74 -9.97 -1.31
N ALA A 199 18.51 -10.33 -1.64
CA ALA A 199 17.80 -11.45 -1.02
C ALA A 199 18.40 -12.83 -1.34
N HIS A 200 19.26 -12.92 -2.36
CA HIS A 200 19.85 -14.16 -2.86
C HIS A 200 21.36 -13.98 -3.12
N PRO A 201 22.20 -14.13 -2.07
CA PRO A 201 23.64 -13.98 -2.22
C PRO A 201 24.22 -15.06 -3.14
N PRO A 202 25.38 -14.82 -3.79
CA PRO A 202 26.00 -15.78 -4.71
C PRO A 202 26.33 -17.15 -4.10
N THR A 203 26.39 -17.23 -2.77
CA THR A 203 26.63 -18.46 -2.00
C THR A 203 25.40 -19.35 -1.88
N GLU A 204 24.18 -18.85 -2.15
CA GLU A 204 22.95 -19.65 -2.18
C GLU A 204 22.94 -20.57 -3.41
N HIS A 205 22.29 -21.73 -3.28
CA HIS A 205 22.04 -22.61 -4.41
C HIS A 205 21.06 -21.97 -5.41
N SER A 206 21.45 -21.88 -6.69
CA SER A 206 20.64 -21.27 -7.77
C SER A 206 20.19 -19.82 -7.49
N PRO A 207 21.12 -18.88 -7.21
CA PRO A 207 20.80 -17.55 -6.70
C PRO A 207 20.10 -16.67 -7.74
N LEU A 208 20.36 -16.90 -9.04
CA LEU A 208 19.70 -16.19 -10.13
C LEU A 208 18.21 -16.52 -10.23
N VAL A 209 17.84 -17.79 -10.00
CA VAL A 209 16.43 -18.21 -9.98
C VAL A 209 15.72 -17.58 -8.79
N GLY A 210 16.36 -17.58 -7.61
CA GLY A 210 15.85 -16.89 -6.44
C GLY A 210 15.63 -15.40 -6.68
N SER A 211 16.63 -14.72 -7.25
CA SER A 211 16.57 -13.30 -7.59
C SER A 211 15.44 -13.02 -8.59
N GLY A 212 15.31 -13.82 -9.65
CA GLY A 212 14.23 -13.66 -10.63
C GLY A 212 12.84 -13.82 -10.03
N LEU A 213 12.66 -14.80 -9.15
CA LEU A 213 11.40 -15.02 -8.42
C LEU A 213 11.09 -13.85 -7.47
N THR A 214 12.08 -13.37 -6.72
CA THR A 214 11.92 -12.23 -5.80
C THR A 214 11.61 -10.94 -6.55
N PHE A 215 12.31 -10.65 -7.65
CA PHE A 215 12.04 -9.50 -8.51
C PHE A 215 10.59 -9.51 -8.99
N LEU A 216 10.14 -10.63 -9.58
CA LEU A 216 8.79 -10.76 -10.08
C LEU A 216 7.75 -10.64 -8.94
N HIS A 217 8.01 -11.26 -7.80
CA HIS A 217 7.14 -11.20 -6.63
C HIS A 217 6.98 -9.76 -6.11
N VAL A 218 8.08 -9.04 -5.92
CA VAL A 218 8.08 -7.65 -5.44
C VAL A 218 7.38 -6.72 -6.43
N MET A 219 7.64 -6.88 -7.74
CA MET A 219 6.98 -6.08 -8.77
C MET A 219 5.47 -6.35 -8.81
N CYS A 220 5.05 -7.62 -8.80
CA CYS A 220 3.62 -7.96 -8.77
C CYS A 220 2.93 -7.45 -7.50
N ALA A 221 3.57 -7.57 -6.34
CA ALA A 221 3.06 -7.04 -5.08
C ALA A 221 2.89 -5.52 -5.13
N SER A 222 3.91 -4.81 -5.65
CA SER A 222 3.91 -3.36 -5.78
C SER A 222 2.83 -2.86 -6.72
N LEU A 223 2.64 -3.53 -7.87
CA LEU A 223 1.60 -3.20 -8.84
C LEU A 223 0.18 -3.46 -8.28
N TRP A 224 0.00 -4.54 -7.52
CA TRP A 224 -1.28 -4.86 -6.90
C TRP A 224 -1.60 -3.85 -5.79
N ALA A 225 -0.78 -3.78 -4.74
CA ALA A 225 -1.01 -2.93 -3.58
C ALA A 225 -1.07 -1.44 -3.94
N GLY A 226 -0.07 -0.95 -4.67
CA GLY A 226 -0.03 0.44 -5.12
C GLY A 226 -1.15 0.78 -6.10
N GLY A 227 -1.44 -0.14 -7.03
CA GLY A 227 -2.48 0.06 -8.03
C GLY A 227 -3.86 0.21 -7.40
N LEU A 228 -4.19 -0.64 -6.41
CA LEU A 228 -5.46 -0.56 -5.70
C LEU A 228 -5.57 0.75 -4.91
N LEU A 229 -4.50 1.13 -4.20
CA LEU A 229 -4.44 2.39 -3.47
C LEU A 229 -4.70 3.58 -4.40
N TYR A 230 -4.04 3.63 -5.56
CA TYR A 230 -4.22 4.72 -6.52
C TYR A 230 -5.62 4.73 -7.15
N VAL A 231 -6.17 3.55 -7.48
CA VAL A 231 -7.56 3.44 -7.96
C VAL A 231 -8.53 4.03 -6.93
N LEU A 232 -8.45 3.61 -5.66
CA LEU A 232 -9.34 4.13 -4.61
C LEU A 232 -9.20 5.63 -4.39
N ARG A 233 -7.99 6.18 -4.50
CA ARG A 233 -7.73 7.63 -4.45
C ARG A 233 -8.36 8.34 -5.64
N THR A 234 -8.27 7.78 -6.84
CA THR A 234 -8.90 8.30 -8.05
C THR A 234 -10.42 8.29 -7.93
N LEU A 235 -11.02 7.20 -7.46
CA LEU A 235 -12.45 7.11 -7.18
C LEU A 235 -12.89 8.16 -6.14
N HIS A 236 -12.11 8.37 -5.09
CA HIS A 236 -12.42 9.40 -4.10
C HIS A 236 -12.36 10.81 -4.68
N HIS A 237 -11.37 11.09 -5.54
CA HIS A 237 -11.20 12.37 -6.21
C HIS A 237 -12.38 12.67 -7.15
N TRP A 238 -12.78 11.70 -7.98
CA TRP A 238 -13.91 11.84 -8.91
C TRP A 238 -15.25 12.04 -8.21
N ARG A 239 -15.45 11.50 -7.00
CA ARG A 239 -16.65 11.77 -6.19
C ARG A 239 -16.75 13.23 -5.71
N GLY A 240 -15.61 13.93 -5.63
CA GLY A 240 -15.58 15.34 -5.22
C GLY A 240 -15.85 16.32 -6.37
N THR A 241 -15.65 15.88 -7.61
CA THR A 241 -15.89 16.68 -8.82
C THR A 241 -17.35 16.54 -9.25
N ARG A 242 -18.09 17.65 -9.33
CA ARG A 242 -19.52 17.73 -9.71
C ARG A 242 -19.74 17.53 -11.23
N GLY A 243 -19.34 16.38 -11.78
CA GLY A 243 -19.62 16.01 -13.17
C GLY A 243 -20.84 15.09 -13.32
N GLU A 244 -21.36 14.94 -14.54
CA GLU A 244 -22.58 14.17 -14.86
C GLU A 244 -22.35 12.65 -15.00
N HIS A 245 -21.13 12.18 -15.27
CA HIS A 245 -20.79 10.73 -15.41
C HIS A 245 -19.75 10.10 -14.43
N PRO A 246 -19.50 10.57 -13.18
CA PRO A 246 -18.49 9.98 -12.29
C PRO A 246 -18.72 8.50 -11.92
N LEU A 247 -19.99 8.04 -11.88
CA LEU A 247 -20.34 6.72 -11.38
C LEU A 247 -19.95 5.60 -12.35
N GLU A 248 -20.26 5.77 -13.63
CA GLU A 248 -19.96 4.82 -14.70
C GLU A 248 -18.45 4.69 -14.91
N ALA A 249 -17.73 5.82 -14.99
CA ALA A 249 -16.27 5.83 -15.09
C ALA A 249 -15.61 5.15 -13.89
N SER A 250 -16.14 5.36 -12.69
CA SER A 250 -15.67 4.72 -11.45
C SER A 250 -15.85 3.20 -11.48
N ALA A 251 -17.02 2.73 -11.90
CA ALA A 251 -17.32 1.31 -12.02
C ALA A 251 -16.45 0.65 -13.11
N ALA A 252 -16.29 1.32 -14.25
CA ALA A 252 -15.46 0.85 -15.35
C ALA A 252 -13.98 0.75 -14.96
N LEU A 253 -13.46 1.73 -14.22
CA LEU A 253 -12.09 1.68 -13.69
C LEU A 253 -11.90 0.52 -12.73
N LEU A 254 -12.84 0.32 -11.81
CA LEU A 254 -12.74 -0.74 -10.81
C LEU A 254 -12.85 -2.13 -11.47
N GLY A 255 -13.72 -2.30 -12.47
CA GLY A 255 -13.82 -3.51 -13.27
C GLY A 255 -12.58 -3.78 -14.12
N LEU A 256 -12.03 -2.75 -14.78
CA LEU A 256 -10.77 -2.86 -15.54
C LEU A 256 -9.61 -3.25 -14.61
N TYR A 257 -9.48 -2.58 -13.48
CA TYR A 257 -8.46 -2.90 -12.49
C TYR A 257 -8.59 -4.34 -11.98
N ALA A 258 -9.80 -4.77 -11.59
CA ALA A 258 -10.02 -6.13 -11.09
C ALA A 258 -9.60 -7.22 -12.08
N ARG A 259 -9.86 -7.02 -13.38
CA ARG A 259 -9.39 -7.94 -14.44
C ARG A 259 -7.86 -7.99 -14.49
N VAL A 260 -7.20 -6.84 -14.55
CA VAL A 260 -5.74 -6.80 -14.66
C VAL A 260 -5.07 -7.30 -13.37
N ALA A 261 -5.64 -7.01 -12.20
CA ALA A 261 -5.13 -7.44 -10.90
C ALA A 261 -5.16 -8.97 -10.70
N ALA A 262 -5.92 -9.72 -11.51
CA ALA A 262 -5.85 -11.18 -11.50
C ALA A 262 -4.46 -11.71 -11.93
N VAL A 263 -3.77 -10.99 -12.81
CA VAL A 263 -2.43 -11.40 -13.30
C VAL A 263 -1.37 -11.26 -12.21
N PRO A 264 -1.19 -10.11 -11.52
CA PRO A 264 -0.33 -10.02 -10.34
C PRO A 264 -0.67 -11.02 -9.25
N LEU A 265 -1.95 -11.28 -8.97
CA LEU A 265 -2.37 -12.28 -7.99
C LEU A 265 -1.86 -13.68 -8.36
N ALA A 266 -2.10 -14.12 -9.61
CA ALA A 266 -1.62 -15.43 -10.08
C ALA A 266 -0.10 -15.54 -10.04
N ALA A 267 0.61 -14.50 -10.49
CA ALA A 267 2.07 -14.45 -10.47
C ALA A 267 2.63 -14.45 -9.04
N LEU A 268 2.00 -13.76 -8.09
CA LEU A 268 2.38 -13.78 -6.68
C LEU A 268 2.23 -15.16 -6.05
N THR A 269 1.12 -15.84 -6.34
CA THR A 269 0.88 -17.20 -5.87
C THR A 269 1.92 -18.16 -6.44
N ALA A 270 2.19 -18.09 -7.74
CA ALA A 270 3.18 -18.94 -8.39
C ALA A 270 4.60 -18.68 -7.85
N THR A 271 5.04 -17.42 -7.83
CA THR A 271 6.37 -17.05 -7.32
C THR A 271 6.53 -17.35 -5.84
N GLY A 272 5.48 -17.18 -5.03
CA GLY A 272 5.45 -17.54 -3.62
C GLY A 272 5.59 -19.05 -3.42
N LEU A 273 4.81 -19.85 -4.14
CA LEU A 273 4.89 -21.32 -4.07
C LEU A 273 6.27 -21.83 -4.52
N CYS A 274 6.77 -21.37 -5.66
CA CYS A 274 8.10 -21.73 -6.14
C CYS A 274 9.20 -21.32 -5.14
N SER A 275 9.07 -20.15 -4.50
CA SER A 275 10.05 -19.70 -3.50
C SER A 275 9.99 -20.50 -2.21
N THR A 276 8.79 -20.87 -1.75
CA THR A 276 8.60 -21.74 -0.59
C THR A 276 9.21 -23.11 -0.85
N LEU A 277 8.86 -23.77 -1.96
CA LEU A 277 9.39 -25.09 -2.30
C LEU A 277 10.93 -25.07 -2.50
N ARG A 278 11.48 -23.94 -2.98
CA ARG A 278 12.93 -23.75 -3.07
C ARG A 278 13.58 -23.50 -1.71
N ARG A 279 12.89 -23.02 -0.69
CA ARG A 279 13.49 -22.80 0.65
C ARG A 279 13.20 -23.94 1.62
N MET A 280 12.03 -24.57 1.50
CA MET A 280 11.52 -25.66 2.32
C MET A 280 11.06 -26.79 1.40
N PRO A 281 11.85 -27.85 1.25
CA PRO A 281 11.45 -29.01 0.47
C PRO A 281 10.13 -29.64 0.96
N PRO A 282 9.30 -30.26 0.08
CA PRO A 282 7.98 -30.81 0.43
C PRO A 282 7.98 -31.77 1.62
N GLU A 283 9.05 -32.54 1.78
CA GLU A 283 9.24 -33.52 2.83
C GLU A 283 9.38 -32.91 4.24
N THR A 284 9.90 -31.69 4.33
CA THR A 284 10.16 -30.98 5.60
C THR A 284 9.24 -29.78 5.80
N VAL A 285 8.47 -29.37 4.78
CA VAL A 285 7.70 -28.13 4.79
C VAL A 285 6.69 -28.06 5.94
N LEU A 286 5.99 -29.15 6.25
CA LEU A 286 4.95 -29.14 7.29
C LEU A 286 5.54 -28.94 8.68
N GLU A 287 6.68 -29.60 8.95
CA GLU A 287 7.41 -29.43 10.20
C GLU A 287 7.98 -28.01 10.28
N GLN A 288 8.77 -27.61 9.28
CA GLN A 288 9.45 -26.31 9.27
C GLN A 288 8.49 -25.12 9.34
N LEU A 289 7.28 -25.23 8.78
CA LEU A 289 6.24 -24.20 8.86
C LEU A 289 5.83 -23.86 10.29
N THR A 290 5.95 -24.79 11.23
CA THR A 290 5.49 -24.60 12.62
C THR A 290 6.63 -24.52 13.62
N THR A 291 7.78 -25.14 13.31
CA THR A 291 8.93 -25.21 14.21
C THR A 291 9.95 -24.08 14.01
N THR A 292 10.01 -23.48 12.82
CA THR A 292 10.96 -22.39 12.50
C THR A 292 10.30 -21.02 12.52
N ALA A 293 11.06 -19.99 12.88
CA ALA A 293 10.58 -18.61 12.87
C ALA A 293 10.15 -18.16 11.49
N TYR A 294 10.96 -18.50 10.47
CA TYR A 294 10.64 -18.22 9.09
C TYR A 294 9.33 -18.92 8.67
N GLY A 295 9.14 -20.18 9.06
CA GLY A 295 7.93 -20.94 8.76
C GLY A 295 6.67 -20.31 9.36
N ARG A 296 6.72 -19.93 10.64
CA ARG A 296 5.59 -19.29 11.32
C ARG A 296 5.23 -17.95 10.70
N ALA A 297 6.24 -17.13 10.36
CA ALA A 297 6.02 -15.87 9.67
C ALA A 297 5.50 -16.06 8.23
N LEU A 298 5.94 -17.12 7.54
CA LEU A 298 5.46 -17.48 6.21
C LEU A 298 4.00 -17.90 6.26
N LEU A 299 3.62 -18.72 7.25
CA LEU A 299 2.24 -19.12 7.48
C LEU A 299 1.35 -17.89 7.73
N ALA A 300 1.79 -16.96 8.59
CA ALA A 300 1.07 -15.70 8.81
C ALA A 300 0.90 -14.89 7.51
N LYS A 301 1.96 -14.79 6.68
CA LYS A 301 1.87 -14.12 5.37
C LYS A 301 0.86 -14.81 4.45
N VAL A 302 0.87 -16.15 4.37
CA VAL A 302 -0.07 -16.91 3.53
C VAL A 302 -1.51 -16.71 3.99
N LEU A 303 -1.78 -16.77 5.29
CA LEU A 303 -3.12 -16.50 5.84
C LEU A 303 -3.61 -15.09 5.48
N LEU A 304 -2.74 -14.07 5.61
CA LEU A 304 -3.08 -12.71 5.18
C LEU A 304 -3.38 -12.66 3.69
N VAL A 305 -2.59 -13.31 2.83
CA VAL A 305 -2.83 -13.35 1.37
C VAL A 305 -4.16 -14.03 1.04
N VAL A 306 -4.53 -15.10 1.76
CA VAL A 306 -5.87 -15.73 1.62
C VAL A 306 -6.99 -14.75 1.96
N VAL A 307 -6.84 -13.98 3.05
CA VAL A 307 -7.80 -12.92 3.41
C VAL A 307 -7.88 -11.86 2.32
N VAL A 308 -6.75 -11.39 1.78
CA VAL A 308 -6.73 -10.43 0.66
C VAL A 308 -7.46 -11.00 -0.57
N ALA A 309 -7.18 -12.25 -0.94
CA ALA A 309 -7.83 -12.90 -2.08
C ALA A 309 -9.35 -13.03 -1.88
N ALA A 310 -9.80 -13.36 -0.67
CA ALA A 310 -11.22 -13.41 -0.31
C ALA A 310 -11.88 -12.02 -0.39
N LEU A 311 -11.23 -10.98 0.13
CA LEU A 311 -11.72 -9.59 0.02
C LEU A 311 -11.82 -9.14 -1.44
N ALA A 312 -10.81 -9.44 -2.25
CA ALA A 312 -10.80 -9.16 -3.68
C ALA A 312 -11.94 -9.90 -4.41
N LEU A 313 -12.19 -11.17 -4.07
CA LEU A 313 -13.31 -11.94 -4.62
C LEU A 313 -14.67 -11.35 -4.21
N VAL A 314 -14.84 -11.01 -2.94
CA VAL A 314 -16.06 -10.35 -2.45
C VAL A 314 -16.29 -9.02 -3.16
N ALA A 315 -15.24 -8.22 -3.36
CA ALA A 315 -15.32 -6.97 -4.13
C ALA A 315 -15.76 -7.24 -5.57
N ARG A 316 -15.21 -8.26 -6.24
CA ARG A 316 -15.59 -8.67 -7.60
C ARG A 316 -17.04 -9.15 -7.70
N VAL A 317 -17.50 -9.98 -6.77
CA VAL A 317 -18.89 -10.47 -6.75
C VAL A 317 -19.87 -9.32 -6.49
N ARG A 318 -19.51 -8.36 -5.63
CA ARG A 318 -20.33 -7.16 -5.42
C ARG A 318 -20.37 -6.29 -6.66
N LEU A 319 -19.27 -6.13 -7.39
CA LEU A 319 -19.25 -5.39 -8.64
C LEU A 319 -20.16 -5.98 -9.72
N SER A 320 -20.27 -7.30 -9.78
CA SER A 320 -21.12 -7.96 -10.79
C SER A 320 -22.60 -8.05 -10.41
N ARG A 321 -22.93 -7.96 -9.12
CA ARG A 321 -24.31 -8.18 -8.62
C ARG A 321 -25.01 -6.93 -8.08
N ALA A 322 -24.27 -5.89 -7.68
CA ALA A 322 -24.87 -4.73 -7.02
C ALA A 322 -25.40 -3.70 -8.02
N SER A 323 -26.58 -3.15 -7.72
CA SER A 323 -27.14 -1.99 -8.44
C SER A 323 -26.29 -0.73 -8.30
N ASP A 324 -25.53 -0.61 -7.19
CA ASP A 324 -24.49 0.41 -7.00
C ASP A 324 -23.09 -0.24 -6.92
N PRO A 325 -22.28 -0.15 -8.01
CA PRO A 325 -20.91 -0.66 -8.05
C PRO A 325 -19.98 -0.06 -6.98
N LEU A 326 -20.30 1.11 -6.42
CA LEU A 326 -19.46 1.76 -5.42
C LEU A 326 -19.48 1.07 -4.05
N THR A 327 -20.44 0.17 -3.82
CA THR A 327 -20.47 -0.71 -2.63
C THR A 327 -19.23 -1.61 -2.52
N ALA A 328 -18.55 -1.88 -3.63
CA ALA A 328 -17.28 -2.62 -3.66
C ALA A 328 -16.08 -1.82 -3.12
N CYS A 329 -16.21 -0.51 -2.90
CA CYS A 329 -15.14 0.30 -2.30
C CYS A 329 -14.87 -0.06 -0.83
N SER A 330 -15.86 -0.57 -0.10
CA SER A 330 -15.67 -0.97 1.30
C SER A 330 -14.71 -2.16 1.44
N PRO A 331 -14.96 -3.32 0.78
CA PRO A 331 -14.01 -4.44 0.82
C PRO A 331 -12.66 -4.07 0.19
N ALA A 332 -12.63 -3.26 -0.87
CA ALA A 332 -11.37 -2.80 -1.47
C ALA A 332 -10.52 -1.92 -0.52
N ARG A 333 -11.14 -1.13 0.36
CA ARG A 333 -10.40 -0.37 1.39
C ARG A 333 -9.80 -1.28 2.44
N ALA A 334 -10.54 -2.30 2.87
CA ALA A 334 -10.01 -3.33 3.75
C ALA A 334 -8.86 -4.10 3.06
N GLU A 335 -8.99 -4.39 1.77
CA GLU A 335 -7.95 -5.05 0.97
C GLU A 335 -6.63 -4.25 0.99
N VAL A 336 -6.65 -2.92 0.83
CA VAL A 336 -5.44 -2.07 0.95
C VAL A 336 -4.80 -2.16 2.32
N VAL A 337 -5.60 -2.18 3.39
CA VAL A 337 -5.08 -2.31 4.76
C VAL A 337 -4.38 -3.65 4.95
N VAL A 338 -5.02 -4.75 4.53
CA VAL A 338 -4.44 -6.09 4.66
C VAL A 338 -3.21 -6.25 3.76
N LEU A 339 -3.20 -5.66 2.55
CA LEU A 339 -2.00 -5.61 1.69
C LEU A 339 -0.84 -4.86 2.36
N GLY A 340 -1.12 -3.76 3.09
CA GLY A 340 -0.11 -3.08 3.91
C GLY A 340 0.48 -3.99 4.99
N LEU A 341 -0.35 -4.81 5.65
CA LEU A 341 0.12 -5.82 6.60
C LEU A 341 0.95 -6.91 5.92
N VAL A 342 0.54 -7.39 4.74
CA VAL A 342 1.32 -8.36 3.95
C VAL A 342 2.71 -7.83 3.61
N VAL A 343 2.84 -6.54 3.27
CA VAL A 343 4.13 -5.89 3.04
C VAL A 343 4.98 -5.90 4.31
N ALA A 344 4.40 -5.51 5.45
CA ALA A 344 5.12 -5.51 6.72
C ALA A 344 5.55 -6.92 7.18
N VAL A 345 4.70 -7.94 7.04
CA VAL A 345 5.10 -9.35 7.32
C VAL A 345 6.17 -9.82 6.33
N SER A 346 6.10 -9.39 5.07
CA SER A 346 7.15 -9.71 4.08
C SER A 346 8.50 -9.11 4.48
N ALA A 347 8.53 -7.90 5.01
CA ALA A 347 9.75 -7.29 5.54
C ALA A 347 10.30 -8.05 6.76
N VAL A 348 9.43 -8.46 7.69
CA VAL A 348 9.83 -9.31 8.82
C VAL A 348 10.47 -10.61 8.33
N LEU A 349 9.84 -11.29 7.37
CA LEU A 349 10.37 -12.52 6.77
C LEU A 349 11.79 -12.38 6.22
N THR A 350 12.13 -11.23 5.65
CA THR A 350 13.48 -10.97 5.11
C THR A 350 14.56 -10.76 6.18
N THR A 351 14.17 -10.63 7.45
CA THR A 351 15.09 -10.47 8.58
C THR A 351 15.22 -11.74 9.44
N LEU A 352 14.44 -12.77 9.13
CA LEU A 352 14.46 -14.03 9.87
C LEU A 352 15.49 -15.00 9.27
N PRO A 353 16.08 -15.87 10.11
CA PRO A 353 16.96 -16.94 9.64
C PRO A 353 16.26 -17.81 8.59
N VAL A 354 16.97 -18.13 7.50
CA VAL A 354 16.44 -19.07 6.50
C VAL A 354 16.50 -20.49 7.10
N PRO A 355 15.46 -21.33 6.90
CA PRO A 355 15.48 -22.71 7.38
C PRO A 355 16.68 -23.47 6.83
N ILE A 356 17.37 -24.20 7.71
CA ILE A 356 18.50 -25.03 7.33
C ILE A 356 17.96 -26.30 6.66
N ARG A 357 18.50 -26.65 5.49
CA ARG A 357 18.30 -27.95 4.87
C ARG A 357 19.27 -28.92 5.55
N TRP A 358 18.75 -29.86 6.33
CA TRP A 358 19.50 -31.04 6.75
C TRP A 358 19.53 -32.05 5.61
#